data_AF-A0A068V9R0-F1
#
_entry.id   AF-A0A068V9R0-F1
#
_cell.length_a   1.000
_cell.length_b   1.000
_cell.length_c   1.000
_cell.angle_alpha   90.00
_cell.angle_beta   90.00
_cell.angle_gamma   90.00
#
_symmetry.space_group_name_H-M   'P 1'
#
loop_
_entity.id
_entity.type
_entity.pdbx_description
1 polymer ?
#
loop_
_entity_poly.entity_id
_entity_poly.type
_entity_poly.pdbx_seq_one_letter_code
_entity_poly.pdbx_strand_id
1 'polypeptide(L)'
;MNQEQIILYGHTTTSDIDFMETDPLSFPSTSSAANIDSTMSDAQSAPPELERVFDRICDEYAECVLKAGKQLPPEWTMPDLVRTVVGEEPTSIPGFLTHSYYDLMLHGSNSWLCQELFEFLDLINYVF
;
A
#
# COMPACT_ATOMS: atom_id res chain seq x y z
N MET A 1 13.92 15.42 -33.13
CA MET A 1 13.57 14.17 -32.43
C MET A 1 14.58 14.03 -31.30
N ASN A 2 14.24 14.51 -30.11
CA ASN A 2 15.09 14.39 -28.93
C ASN A 2 14.71 13.09 -28.24
N GLN A 3 15.59 12.08 -28.28
CA GLN A 3 15.42 10.87 -27.50
C GLN A 3 15.95 11.17 -26.09
N GLU A 4 15.03 11.31 -25.13
CA GLU A 4 15.36 11.38 -23.71
C GLU A 4 15.84 9.99 -23.28
N GLN A 5 17.16 9.80 -23.22
CA GLN A 5 17.73 8.59 -22.66
C GLN A 5 17.60 8.63 -21.14
N ILE A 6 16.78 7.74 -20.60
CA ILE A 6 16.75 7.45 -19.16
C ILE A 6 18.03 6.68 -18.83
N ILE A 7 18.99 7.34 -18.18
CA ILE A 7 20.20 6.71 -17.67
C ILE A 7 19.89 6.19 -16.27
N LEU A 8 19.77 4.87 -16.13
CA LEU A 8 19.44 4.21 -14.87
C LEU A 8 20.72 3.64 -14.24
N TYR A 9 21.07 4.12 -13.04
CA TYR A 9 22.24 3.65 -12.28
C TYR A 9 21.83 2.50 -11.34
N GLY A 10 22.33 1.29 -11.58
CA GLY A 10 22.04 0.11 -10.75
C GLY A 10 22.04 -1.19 -11.56
N HIS A 11 21.94 -2.34 -10.89
CA HIS A 11 21.80 -3.65 -11.54
C HIS A 11 20.31 -3.96 -11.74
N THR A 12 19.65 -3.20 -12.61
CA THR A 12 18.24 -3.43 -12.93
C THR A 12 18.06 -4.70 -13.75
N THR A 13 17.14 -5.54 -13.31
CA THR A 13 16.75 -6.75 -14.02
C THR A 13 15.70 -6.43 -15.09
N THR A 14 15.57 -7.27 -16.10
CA THR A 14 14.60 -7.09 -17.18
C THR A 14 13.15 -7.03 -16.66
N SER A 15 12.87 -7.67 -15.52
CA SER A 15 11.58 -7.57 -14.83
C SER A 15 11.32 -6.19 -14.23
N ASP A 16 12.36 -5.45 -13.81
CA ASP A 16 12.19 -4.08 -13.28
C ASP A 16 11.82 -3.09 -14.38
N ILE A 17 12.36 -3.30 -15.59
CA ILE A 17 12.05 -2.47 -16.77
C ILE A 17 10.64 -2.76 -17.26
N ASP A 18 10.24 -4.04 -17.32
CA ASP A 18 8.89 -4.45 -17.74
C ASP A 18 7.82 -3.88 -16.78
N PHE A 19 8.09 -3.89 -15.47
CA PHE A 19 7.23 -3.27 -14.46
C PHE A 19 7.10 -1.75 -14.64
N MET A 20 8.17 -1.06 -15.05
CA MET A 20 8.15 0.39 -15.33
C MET A 20 7.50 0.75 -16.67
N GLU A 21 7.62 -0.11 -17.70
CA GLU A 21 6.97 0.08 -19.01
C GLU A 21 5.48 -0.32 -18.99
N THR A 22 5.06 -1.21 -18.08
CA THR A 22 3.64 -1.47 -17.83
C THR A 22 3.01 -0.29 -17.09
N ASP A 23 2.69 0.76 -17.85
CA ASP A 23 1.89 1.90 -17.42
C ASP A 23 0.44 1.45 -17.12
N PRO A 24 -0.06 1.46 -15.87
CA PRO A 24 -1.49 1.35 -15.61
C PRO A 24 -2.22 2.69 -15.80
N LEU A 25 -1.53 3.76 -16.23
CA LEU A 25 -2.03 5.14 -16.26
C LEU A 25 -2.08 5.75 -17.67
N SER A 26 -2.50 4.98 -18.67
CA SER A 26 -2.91 5.56 -19.94
C SER A 26 -4.26 6.27 -19.78
N PHE A 27 -4.25 7.47 -19.19
CA PHE A 27 -5.38 8.40 -19.27
C PHE A 27 -5.43 9.01 -20.68
N PRO A 28 -6.55 8.91 -21.41
CA PRO A 28 -6.69 9.61 -22.68
C PRO A 28 -6.64 11.12 -22.42
N SER A 29 -5.58 11.76 -22.91
CA SER A 29 -5.48 13.23 -22.97
C SER A 29 -6.65 13.76 -23.80
N THR A 30 -7.66 14.31 -23.13
CA THR A 30 -8.84 14.86 -23.80
C THR A 30 -8.51 16.27 -24.29
N SER A 31 -8.43 16.43 -25.61
CA SER A 31 -8.69 17.71 -26.25
C SER A 31 -10.20 17.79 -26.55
N SER A 32 -10.83 18.79 -25.93
CA SER A 32 -12.18 19.33 -26.10
C SER A 32 -13.13 18.69 -27.13
N ALA A 33 -14.12 17.94 -26.65
CA ALA A 33 -15.53 18.01 -27.08
C ALA A 33 -16.41 17.33 -26.03
N ALA A 34 -17.40 18.06 -25.51
CA ALA A 34 -18.34 17.59 -24.51
C ALA A 34 -19.22 16.46 -25.05
N ASN A 35 -19.12 15.27 -24.43
CA ASN A 35 -20.23 14.35 -24.25
C ASN A 35 -20.25 14.03 -22.75
N ILE A 36 -21.19 14.66 -22.05
CA ILE A 36 -21.53 14.35 -20.66
C ILE A 36 -22.30 13.03 -20.73
N ASP A 37 -21.59 11.91 -20.75
CA ASP A 37 -22.20 10.62 -20.42
C ASP A 37 -21.88 10.37 -18.95
N SER A 38 -22.90 10.61 -18.13
CA SER A 38 -22.86 10.43 -16.69
C SER A 38 -22.61 8.95 -16.41
N THR A 39 -21.37 8.58 -16.16
CA THR A 39 -21.09 7.28 -15.53
C THR A 39 -21.55 7.39 -14.08
N MET A 40 -22.81 7.04 -13.84
CA MET A 40 -23.20 6.45 -12.56
C MET A 40 -22.37 5.17 -12.42
N SER A 41 -21.12 5.29 -11.96
CA SER A 41 -20.32 4.13 -11.64
C SER A 41 -20.63 3.75 -10.22
N ASP A 42 -21.43 2.69 -10.17
CA ASP A 42 -21.73 1.81 -9.05
C ASP A 42 -20.52 1.64 -8.12
N ALA A 43 -20.78 1.46 -6.83
CA ALA A 43 -19.77 1.23 -5.80
C ALA A 43 -19.00 -0.07 -6.08
N GLN A 44 -18.03 -0.03 -7.00
CA GLN A 44 -17.19 -1.19 -7.28
C GLN A 44 -16.19 -1.33 -6.14
N SER A 45 -16.35 -2.42 -5.39
CA SER A 45 -15.35 -2.94 -4.46
C SER A 45 -13.94 -2.77 -5.04
N ALA A 46 -13.00 -2.41 -4.18
CA ALA A 46 -11.59 -2.33 -4.51
C ALA A 46 -11.18 -3.51 -5.42
N PRO A 47 -10.41 -3.27 -6.50
CA PRO A 47 -9.97 -4.34 -7.38
C PRO A 47 -9.37 -5.49 -6.55
N PRO A 48 -9.68 -6.77 -6.85
CA PRO A 48 -9.26 -7.92 -6.02
C PRO A 48 -7.74 -8.08 -5.90
N GLU A 49 -6.98 -7.37 -6.74
CA GLU A 49 -5.53 -7.28 -6.66
C GLU A 49 -5.06 -6.39 -5.49
N LEU A 50 -5.75 -5.28 -5.22
CA LEU A 50 -5.44 -4.39 -4.10
C LEU A 50 -5.63 -5.12 -2.76
N GLU A 51 -6.71 -5.88 -2.63
CA GLU A 51 -7.00 -6.66 -1.43
C GLU A 51 -5.90 -7.70 -1.15
N ARG A 52 -5.41 -8.41 -2.17
CA ARG A 52 -4.28 -9.35 -2.03
C ARG A 52 -2.98 -8.67 -1.61
N VAL A 53 -2.72 -7.47 -2.15
CA VAL A 53 -1.54 -6.68 -1.76
C VAL A 53 -1.66 -6.23 -0.31
N PHE A 54 -2.85 -5.79 0.10
CA PHE A 54 -3.11 -5.43 1.49
C PHE A 54 -2.95 -6.61 2.45
N ASP A 55 -3.48 -7.78 2.12
CA ASP A 55 -3.32 -9.00 2.92
C ASP A 55 -1.84 -9.35 3.09
N ARG A 56 -1.06 -9.30 2.00
CA ARG A 56 0.39 -9.55 2.06
C ARG A 56 1.10 -8.53 2.96
N ILE A 57 0.72 -7.26 2.88
CA ILE A 57 1.27 -6.22 3.75
C ILE A 57 0.92 -6.51 5.22
N CYS A 58 -0.30 -6.98 5.50
CA CYS A 58 -0.71 -7.37 6.85
C CYS A 58 0.12 -8.54 7.40
N ASP A 59 0.46 -9.53 6.57
CA ASP A 59 1.32 -10.65 6.95
C ASP A 59 2.73 -10.16 7.33
N GLU A 60 3.31 -9.25 6.55
CA GLU A 60 4.62 -8.66 6.86
C GLU A 60 4.57 -7.84 8.17
N TYR A 61 3.50 -7.09 8.39
CA TYR A 61 3.30 -6.39 9.68
C TYR A 61 3.12 -7.36 10.84
N ALA A 62 2.46 -8.51 10.64
CA ALA A 62 2.35 -9.54 11.67
C ALA A 62 3.72 -10.09 12.08
N GLU A 63 4.61 -10.32 11.11
CA GLU A 63 6.00 -10.69 11.41
C GLU A 63 6.73 -9.61 12.22
N CYS A 64 6.55 -8.34 11.87
CA CYS A 64 7.16 -7.23 12.59
C CYS A 64 6.67 -7.13 14.04
N VAL A 65 5.38 -7.30 14.28
CA VAL A 65 4.77 -7.34 15.63
C VAL A 65 5.36 -8.49 16.44
N LEU A 66 5.47 -9.68 15.85
CA LEU A 66 6.06 -10.85 16.50
C LEU A 66 7.54 -10.65 16.84
N LYS A 67 8.32 -10.09 15.91
CA LYS A 67 9.75 -9.76 16.12
C LYS A 67 9.93 -8.71 17.22
N ALA A 68 8.99 -7.78 17.37
CA ALA A 68 8.99 -6.78 18.43
C ALA A 68 8.55 -7.33 19.80
N GLY A 69 8.15 -8.61 19.89
CA GLY A 69 7.65 -9.23 21.12
C GLY A 69 6.30 -8.67 21.58
N LYS A 70 5.58 -7.98 20.68
CA LYS A 70 4.24 -7.47 20.93
C LYS A 70 3.22 -8.57 20.66
N GLN A 71 2.07 -8.48 21.32
CA GLN A 71 0.96 -9.41 21.11
C GLN A 71 -0.28 -8.63 20.67
N LEU A 72 -0.94 -9.17 19.64
CA LEU A 72 -2.24 -8.69 19.22
C LEU A 72 -3.29 -9.27 20.17
N PRO A 73 -4.22 -8.45 20.72
CA PRO A 73 -5.33 -8.95 21.49
C PRO A 73 -6.17 -9.95 20.69
N PRO A 74 -6.79 -10.97 21.33
CA PRO A 74 -7.53 -12.02 20.64
C PRO A 74 -8.78 -11.52 19.89
N GLU A 75 -9.29 -10.34 20.24
CA GLU A 75 -10.42 -9.70 19.57
C GLU A 75 -10.04 -9.00 18.26
N TRP A 76 -8.74 -8.84 17.99
CA TRP A 76 -8.23 -8.08 16.85
C TRP A 76 -7.62 -8.99 15.79
N THR A 77 -7.85 -8.67 14.53
CA THR A 77 -7.09 -9.23 13.41
C THR A 77 -6.03 -8.24 12.94
N MET A 78 -4.97 -8.73 12.29
CA MET A 78 -3.92 -7.83 11.77
C MET A 78 -4.45 -6.83 10.73
N PRO A 79 -5.33 -7.23 9.78
CA PRO A 79 -6.05 -6.29 8.93
C PRO A 79 -6.79 -5.19 9.69
N ASP A 80 -7.49 -5.53 10.77
CA ASP A 80 -8.27 -4.55 11.55
C ASP A 80 -7.36 -3.57 12.28
N LEU A 81 -6.22 -4.06 12.80
CA LEU A 81 -5.20 -3.20 13.40
C LEU A 81 -4.65 -2.21 12.37
N VAL A 82 -4.23 -2.70 11.20
CA VAL A 82 -3.69 -1.85 10.13
C VAL A 82 -4.72 -0.83 9.67
N ARG A 83 -5.98 -1.23 9.44
CA ARG A 83 -7.06 -0.29 9.09
C ARG A 83 -7.35 0.73 10.18
N THR A 84 -7.19 0.37 11.45
CA THR A 84 -7.43 1.29 12.56
C THR A 84 -6.33 2.33 12.68
N VAL A 85 -5.06 1.92 12.50
CA VAL A 85 -3.92 2.83 12.59
C VAL A 85 -3.78 3.71 11.35
N VAL A 86 -4.00 3.15 10.16
CA VAL A 86 -3.89 3.87 8.88
C VAL A 86 -5.15 4.64 8.53
N GLY A 87 -6.32 4.09 8.85
CA GLY A 87 -7.62 4.51 8.33
C GLY A 87 -8.11 3.64 7.15
N GLU A 88 -9.42 3.57 6.98
CA GLU A 88 -10.06 2.82 5.87
C GLU A 88 -9.84 3.49 4.50
N GLU A 89 -9.77 4.82 4.46
CA GLU A 89 -9.58 5.56 3.22
C GLU A 89 -8.16 5.35 2.64
N PRO A 90 -7.06 5.49 3.40
CA PRO A 90 -5.73 5.30 2.82
C PRO A 90 -5.40 3.84 2.49
N THR A 91 -6.03 2.88 3.16
CA THR A 91 -5.90 1.44 2.83
C THR A 91 -6.55 1.08 1.49
N SER A 92 -7.41 1.95 0.95
CA SER A 92 -8.01 1.80 -0.37
C SER A 92 -7.19 2.48 -1.49
N ILE A 93 -6.12 3.21 -1.14
CA ILE A 93 -5.28 3.95 -2.09
C ILE A 93 -4.05 3.10 -2.45
N PRO A 94 -3.91 2.62 -3.70
CA PRO A 94 -2.78 1.77 -4.10
C PRO A 94 -1.41 2.40 -3.85
N GLY A 95 -1.28 3.71 -4.07
CA GLY A 95 -0.04 4.45 -3.86
C GLY A 95 0.40 4.46 -2.40
N PHE A 96 -0.55 4.54 -1.46
CA PHE A 96 -0.26 4.47 -0.03
C PHE A 96 0.25 3.07 0.35
N LEU A 97 -0.47 2.02 -0.04
CA LEU A 97 -0.06 0.63 0.24
C LEU A 97 1.33 0.31 -0.32
N THR A 98 1.59 0.75 -1.54
CA THR A 98 2.89 0.56 -2.20
C THR A 98 4.00 1.29 -1.43
N HIS A 99 3.75 2.54 -1.01
CA HIS A 99 4.70 3.30 -0.21
C HIS A 99 4.98 2.63 1.15
N SER A 100 3.93 2.23 1.86
CA SER A 100 4.05 1.53 3.15
C SER A 100 4.79 0.20 3.02
N TYR A 101 4.55 -0.55 1.93
CA TYR A 101 5.27 -1.78 1.65
C TYR A 101 6.78 -1.53 1.44
N TYR A 102 7.15 -0.53 0.63
CA TYR A 102 8.57 -0.22 0.42
C TYR A 102 9.23 0.30 1.71
N ASP A 103 8.55 1.16 2.46
CA ASP A 103 9.04 1.64 3.76
C ASP A 103 9.30 0.48 4.73
N LEU A 104 8.37 -0.48 4.79
CA LEU A 104 8.51 -1.71 5.58
C LEU A 104 9.69 -2.57 5.11
N MET A 105 9.88 -2.75 3.80
CA MET A 105 10.99 -3.53 3.27
C MET A 105 12.36 -2.89 3.51
N LEU A 106 12.43 -1.56 3.48
CA LEU A 106 13.66 -0.78 3.70
C LEU A 106 14.03 -0.68 5.19
N HIS A 107 13.03 -0.45 6.04
CA HIS A 107 13.25 -0.09 7.45
C HIS A 107 12.81 -1.17 8.45
N GLY A 108 12.08 -2.19 8.01
CA GLY A 108 11.56 -3.27 8.85
C GLY A 108 10.72 -2.73 10.00
N SER A 109 11.01 -3.20 11.22
CA SER A 109 10.37 -2.71 12.45
C SER A 109 10.60 -1.23 12.76
N ASN A 110 11.52 -0.54 12.06
CA ASN A 110 11.71 0.90 12.17
C ASN A 110 10.93 1.70 11.13
N SER A 111 10.13 1.04 10.29
CA SER A 111 9.20 1.73 9.38
C SER A 111 8.22 2.58 10.17
N TRP A 112 7.77 3.68 9.56
CA TRP A 112 6.88 4.63 10.24
C TRP A 112 5.61 3.92 10.71
N LEU A 113 5.01 3.09 9.85
CA LEU A 113 3.78 2.39 10.19
C LEU A 113 4.00 1.28 11.25
N CYS A 114 5.16 0.61 11.29
CA CYS A 114 5.44 -0.31 12.39
C CYS A 114 5.48 0.39 13.75
N GLN A 115 6.06 1.58 13.83
CA GLN A 115 6.12 2.33 15.09
C GLN A 115 4.72 2.72 15.57
N GLU A 116 3.90 3.26 14.68
CA GLU A 116 2.49 3.58 14.95
C GLU A 116 1.70 2.35 15.40
N LEU A 117 1.90 1.20 14.74
CA LEU A 117 1.27 -0.07 15.16
C LEU A 117 1.71 -0.49 16.56
N PHE A 118 2.99 -0.35 16.92
CA PHE A 118 3.48 -0.71 18.24
C PHE A 118 2.96 0.22 19.33
N GLU A 119 2.89 1.52 19.06
CA GLU A 119 2.34 2.51 19.98
C GLU A 119 0.84 2.25 20.23
N PHE A 120 0.09 1.96 19.17
CA PHE A 120 -1.32 1.59 19.31
C PHE A 120 -1.49 0.28 20.08
N LEU A 121 -0.66 -0.73 19.79
CA LEU A 121 -0.66 -1.99 20.53
C LEU A 121 -0.35 -1.79 22.01
N ASP A 122 0.59 -0.91 22.35
CA ASP A 122 0.89 -0.57 23.74
C ASP A 122 -0.27 0.15 24.42
N LEU A 123 -0.95 1.04 23.71
CA LEU A 123 -2.13 1.73 24.21
C LEU A 123 -3.27 0.75 24.52
N ILE A 124 -3.60 -0.15 23.59
CA ILE A 124 -4.73 -1.07 23.80
C ILE A 124 -4.38 -2.15 24.83
N ASN A 125 -3.16 -2.68 24.83
CA ASN A 125 -2.74 -3.69 25.82
C ASN A 125 -2.55 -3.10 27.23
N TYR A 126 -2.37 -1.79 27.39
CA TYR A 126 -2.34 -1.15 28.71
C TYR A 126 -3.75 -0.97 29.32
N VAL A 127 -4.77 -0.92 28.48
CA VAL A 127 -6.17 -0.71 28.89
C VAL A 127 -6.86 -2.03 29.29
N PHE A 128 -6.28 -3.18 28.91
CA PHE A 128 -6.73 -4.52 29.30
C PHE A 128 -5.85 -5.13 30.41
#